data_AF-A0AAU0NYV6-F1
#
_entry.id   AF-A0AAU0NYV6-F1
#
_cell.length_a   1.000
_cell.length_b   1.000
_cell.length_c   1.000
_cell.angle_alpha   90.00
_cell.angle_beta   90.00
_cell.angle_gamma   90.00
#
_symmetry.space_group_name_H-M   'P 1'
#
loop_
_entity.id
_entity.type
_entity.pdbx_description
1 polymer ?
#
loop_
_entity_poly.entity_id
_entity_poly.type
_entity_poly.pdbx_seq_one_letter_code
_entity_poly.pdbx_strand_id
1 'polypeptide(L)'
;MALIQRKLWKQISSEEIKDFVIEEYKKQSENPCPVDKMKKFTDSTRRTSCGECVICREGILQLNVIAEAISEGKGRDGDIEILTEISDDLTIGSCCDYGKEVGKITKKIIEEGIEEFEKHIKRKRCDALICKKFFSYYIAPEKCNGCNKCKEECPQKAIAGDKDLIHVINSDICDRCGKCTIICEKAAIQKAGAVVPKLPQEPVPVGTFKAEPQNGGGLMAARRRRRS
;
A
#
# COMPACT_ATOMS: atom_id res chain seq x y z
N MET A 1 7.29 27.29 -8.57
CA MET A 1 7.68 25.87 -8.54
C MET A 1 9.19 25.82 -8.73
N ALA A 2 9.96 25.43 -7.71
CA ALA A 2 11.39 25.24 -7.89
C ALA A 2 11.58 24.11 -8.91
N LEU A 3 12.19 24.41 -10.06
CA LEU A 3 12.69 23.39 -10.98
C LEU A 3 13.70 22.58 -10.17
N ILE A 4 13.35 21.35 -9.79
CA ILE A 4 14.32 20.41 -9.25
C ILE A 4 15.38 20.27 -10.34
N GLN A 5 16.56 20.85 -10.15
CA GLN A 5 17.67 20.63 -11.05
C GLN A 5 18.00 19.15 -10.98
N ARG A 6 17.60 18.42 -12.02
CA ARG A 6 17.92 17.00 -12.15
C ARG A 6 19.43 16.90 -12.29
N LYS A 7 20.07 16.27 -11.31
CA LYS A 7 21.52 16.02 -11.34
C LYS A 7 21.83 15.15 -12.56
N LEU A 8 22.89 15.50 -13.29
CA LEU A 8 23.42 14.64 -14.34
C LEU A 8 24.20 13.50 -13.69
N TRP A 9 23.53 12.37 -13.47
CA TRP A 9 24.10 11.22 -12.77
C TRP A 9 25.38 10.66 -13.42
N LYS A 10 25.56 10.83 -14.72
CA LYS A 10 26.80 10.43 -15.43
C LYS A 10 28.05 11.21 -15.01
N GLN A 11 27.90 12.34 -14.32
CA GLN A 11 28.99 13.20 -13.86
C GLN A 11 29.31 13.00 -12.37
N ILE A 12 28.62 12.07 -11.71
CA ILE A 12 28.75 11.78 -10.28
C ILE A 12 29.51 10.46 -10.13
N SER A 13 30.28 10.31 -9.04
CA SER A 13 30.98 9.07 -8.76
C SER A 13 30.00 7.91 -8.49
N SER A 14 30.43 6.69 -8.81
CA SER A 14 29.63 5.48 -8.61
C SER A 14 29.27 5.26 -7.13
N GLU A 15 30.16 5.62 -6.20
CA GLU A 15 29.96 5.53 -4.76
C GLU A 15 28.84 6.48 -4.31
N GLU A 16 28.90 7.76 -4.69
CA GLU A 16 27.87 8.74 -4.34
C GLU A 16 26.50 8.38 -4.94
N ILE A 17 26.46 7.82 -6.14
CA ILE A 17 25.24 7.31 -6.76
C ILE A 17 24.64 6.18 -5.93
N LYS A 18 25.46 5.19 -5.56
CA LYS A 18 25.03 4.03 -4.76
C LYS A 18 24.47 4.49 -3.43
N ASP A 19 25.19 5.36 -2.73
CA ASP A 19 24.74 5.91 -1.45
C ASP A 19 23.41 6.62 -1.59
N PHE A 20 23.25 7.46 -2.61
CA PHE A 20 21.98 8.14 -2.87
C PHE A 20 20.82 7.16 -3.10
N VAL A 21 20.99 6.17 -3.97
CA VAL A 21 19.92 5.19 -4.28
C VAL A 21 19.60 4.33 -3.05
N ILE A 22 20.60 3.95 -2.27
CA ILE A 22 20.42 3.21 -1.01
C ILE A 22 19.66 4.07 0.01
N GLU A 23 19.96 5.36 0.14
CA GLU A 23 19.22 6.26 1.02
C GLU A 23 17.75 6.41 0.57
N GLU A 24 17.49 6.52 -0.73
CA GLU A 24 16.12 6.49 -1.26
C GLU A 24 15.39 5.18 -0.93
N TYR A 25 16.08 4.05 -0.99
CA TYR A 25 15.54 2.76 -0.56
C TYR A 25 15.25 2.71 0.94
N LYS A 26 16.18 3.18 1.77
CA LYS A 26 16.06 3.20 3.24
C LYS A 26 14.91 4.06 3.73
N LYS A 27 14.55 5.13 3.03
CA LYS A 27 13.33 5.92 3.33
C LYS A 27 12.05 5.07 3.33
N GLN A 28 12.08 3.90 2.67
CA GLN A 28 10.96 2.97 2.60
C GLN A 28 11.15 1.73 3.49
N SER A 29 12.21 1.65 4.30
CA SER A 29 12.53 0.47 5.12
C SER A 29 11.42 0.12 6.12
N GLU A 30 10.82 1.13 6.75
CA GLU A 30 9.69 0.99 7.68
C GLU A 30 8.36 0.65 7.00
N ASN A 31 8.31 0.56 5.67
CA ASN A 31 7.12 0.15 4.95
C ASN A 31 7.00 -1.39 4.93
N PRO A 32 6.07 -1.98 5.71
CA PRO A 32 5.92 -3.44 5.77
C PRO A 32 5.33 -4.06 4.50
N CYS A 33 4.83 -3.28 3.53
CA CYS A 33 4.34 -3.79 2.26
C CYS A 33 5.40 -3.65 1.14
N PRO A 34 5.99 -4.74 0.62
CA PRO A 34 6.96 -4.70 -0.47
C PRO A 34 6.43 -4.06 -1.76
N VAL A 35 5.14 -4.25 -2.08
CA VAL A 35 4.50 -3.65 -3.26
C VAL A 35 4.44 -2.12 -3.14
N ASP A 36 3.95 -1.60 -2.01
CA ASP A 36 3.89 -0.15 -1.78
C ASP A 36 5.30 0.45 -1.63
N LYS A 37 6.24 -0.30 -1.04
CA LYS A 37 7.67 0.03 -0.96
C LYS A 37 8.26 0.21 -2.36
N MET A 38 8.10 -0.76 -3.25
CA MET A 38 8.55 -0.67 -4.65
C MET A 38 7.93 0.54 -5.35
N LYS A 39 6.61 0.72 -5.24
CA LYS A 39 5.91 1.87 -5.86
C LYS A 39 6.51 3.20 -5.40
N LYS A 40 6.71 3.41 -4.10
CA LYS A 40 7.28 4.67 -3.58
C LYS A 40 8.74 4.86 -3.98
N PHE A 41 9.54 3.79 -3.91
CA PHE A 41 10.94 3.82 -4.33
C PHE A 41 11.08 4.21 -5.80
N THR A 42 10.35 3.55 -6.69
CA THR A 42 10.36 3.80 -8.14
C THR A 42 9.80 5.18 -8.50
N ASP A 43 8.79 5.69 -7.78
CA ASP A 43 8.28 7.05 -7.97
C ASP A 43 9.35 8.10 -7.59
N SER A 44 10.05 7.91 -6.47
CA SER A 44 11.13 8.80 -6.04
C SER A 44 12.31 8.80 -7.02
N THR A 45 12.78 7.61 -7.41
CA THR A 45 13.90 7.47 -8.35
C THR A 45 13.53 7.99 -9.74
N ARG A 46 12.32 7.74 -10.22
CA ARG A 46 11.83 8.33 -11.48
C ARG A 46 11.89 9.86 -11.46
N ARG A 47 11.50 10.51 -10.36
CA ARG A 47 11.51 11.98 -10.24
C ARG A 47 12.91 12.57 -10.18
N THR A 48 13.86 11.81 -9.63
CA THR A 48 15.26 12.23 -9.45
C THR A 48 16.18 11.83 -10.61
N SER A 49 15.74 10.91 -11.48
CA SER A 49 16.43 10.55 -12.72
C SER A 49 16.66 11.77 -13.63
N CYS A 50 17.80 11.79 -14.32
CA CYS A 50 18.13 12.83 -15.30
C CYS A 50 17.28 12.75 -16.57
N GLY A 51 16.81 11.54 -16.93
CA GLY A 51 15.94 11.29 -18.08
C GLY A 51 16.64 11.15 -19.43
N GLU A 52 17.98 11.14 -19.51
CA GLU A 52 18.71 11.02 -20.78
C GLU A 52 18.65 9.60 -21.36
N CYS A 53 18.87 8.58 -20.53
CA CYS A 53 18.85 7.18 -20.94
C CYS A 53 17.41 6.67 -21.04
N VAL A 54 17.00 6.18 -22.21
CA VAL A 54 15.64 5.65 -22.46
C VAL A 54 15.34 4.44 -21.57
N ILE A 55 16.28 3.50 -21.45
CA ILE A 55 16.11 2.29 -20.62
C ILE A 55 15.86 2.69 -19.17
N CYS A 56 16.63 3.64 -18.62
CA CYS A 56 16.42 4.15 -17.28
C CYS A 56 15.10 4.92 -17.12
N ARG A 57 14.81 5.87 -18.01
CA ARG A 57 13.63 6.74 -17.91
C ARG A 57 12.33 5.97 -18.04
N GLU A 58 12.22 5.11 -19.06
CA GLU A 58 11.01 4.34 -19.31
C GLU A 58 10.93 3.11 -18.40
N GLY A 59 12.05 2.43 -18.15
CA GLY A 59 12.08 1.25 -17.27
C GLY A 59 11.59 1.56 -15.85
N ILE A 60 12.11 2.62 -15.22
CA ILE A 60 11.67 3.02 -13.87
C ILE A 60 10.18 3.44 -13.87
N LEU A 61 9.71 4.09 -14.94
CA LEU A 61 8.29 4.42 -15.09
C LEU A 61 7.43 3.15 -15.17
N GLN A 62 7.81 2.17 -15.98
CA GLN A 62 7.04 0.93 -16.11
C GLN A 62 7.00 0.14 -14.80
N LEU A 63 8.12 0.04 -14.08
CA LEU A 63 8.16 -0.56 -12.74
C LEU A 63 7.16 0.11 -11.80
N ASN A 64 7.13 1.45 -11.81
CA ASN A 64 6.22 2.22 -10.97
C ASN A 64 4.75 1.98 -11.32
N VAL A 65 4.40 2.03 -12.61
CA VAL A 65 3.03 1.83 -13.11
C VAL A 65 2.52 0.42 -12.75
N ILE A 66 3.36 -0.61 -12.92
CA ILE A 66 2.98 -1.99 -12.59
C ILE A 66 2.81 -2.14 -11.08
N ALA A 67 3.77 -1.66 -10.27
CA ALA A 67 3.66 -1.72 -8.81
C ALA A 67 2.42 -0.96 -8.29
N GLU A 68 2.09 0.19 -8.90
CA GLU A 68 0.86 0.92 -8.61
C GLU A 68 -0.39 0.10 -8.96
N ALA A 69 -0.45 -0.47 -10.16
CA ALA A 69 -1.57 -1.31 -10.59
C ALA A 69 -1.77 -2.51 -9.66
N ILE A 70 -0.69 -3.19 -9.22
CA ILE A 70 -0.75 -4.28 -8.24
C ILE A 70 -1.31 -3.76 -6.91
N SER A 71 -0.84 -2.61 -6.42
CA SER A 71 -1.33 -1.99 -5.18
C SER A 71 -2.81 -1.56 -5.22
N GLU A 72 -3.33 -1.31 -6.42
CA GLU A 72 -4.73 -0.98 -6.69
C GLU A 72 -5.62 -2.20 -6.99
N GLY A 73 -5.08 -3.42 -6.90
CA GLY A 73 -5.82 -4.65 -7.20
C GLY A 73 -5.99 -4.94 -8.69
N LYS A 74 -5.33 -4.18 -9.57
CA LYS A 74 -5.33 -4.37 -11.03
C LYS A 74 -4.19 -5.27 -11.52
N GLY A 75 -3.36 -5.79 -10.61
CA GLY A 75 -2.28 -6.72 -10.94
C GLY A 75 -2.77 -8.00 -11.61
N ARG A 76 -1.94 -8.54 -12.50
CA ARG A 76 -2.21 -9.68 -13.39
C ARG A 76 -1.14 -10.76 -13.22
N ASP A 77 -1.48 -11.99 -13.59
CA ASP A 77 -0.49 -13.05 -13.73
C ASP A 77 0.53 -12.64 -14.81
N GLY A 78 1.83 -12.83 -14.55
CA GLY A 78 2.91 -12.33 -15.41
C GLY A 78 3.53 -10.99 -14.97
N ASP A 79 2.85 -10.21 -14.11
CA ASP A 79 3.38 -8.88 -13.73
C ASP A 79 4.70 -8.98 -12.95
N ILE A 80 4.90 -10.03 -12.15
CA ILE A 80 6.14 -10.23 -11.38
C ILE A 80 7.31 -10.54 -12.32
N GLU A 81 7.07 -11.36 -13.33
CA GLU A 81 8.02 -11.73 -14.36
C GLU A 81 8.44 -10.48 -15.14
N ILE A 82 7.47 -9.67 -15.59
CA ILE A 82 7.73 -8.39 -16.28
C ILE A 82 8.52 -7.42 -15.38
N LEU A 83 8.16 -7.27 -14.10
CA LEU A 83 8.91 -6.44 -13.15
C LEU A 83 10.37 -6.91 -13.02
N THR A 84 10.59 -8.21 -13.02
CA THR A 84 11.93 -8.82 -12.90
C THR A 84 12.75 -8.57 -14.18
N GLU A 85 12.15 -8.79 -15.35
CA GLU A 85 12.77 -8.51 -16.66
C GLU A 85 13.20 -7.04 -16.78
N ILE A 86 12.30 -6.10 -16.45
CA ILE A 86 12.63 -4.66 -16.50
C ILE A 86 13.77 -4.33 -15.51
N SER A 87 13.80 -4.97 -14.34
CA SER A 87 14.85 -4.75 -13.34
C SER A 87 16.22 -5.24 -13.83
N ASP A 88 16.24 -6.36 -14.55
CA ASP A 88 17.45 -6.91 -15.18
C ASP A 88 17.92 -6.02 -16.35
N ASP A 89 17.00 -5.58 -17.22
CA ASP A 89 17.28 -4.65 -18.31
C ASP A 89 17.85 -3.32 -17.81
N LEU A 90 17.35 -2.79 -16.70
CA LEU A 90 17.91 -1.62 -16.04
C LEU A 90 19.34 -1.88 -15.56
N THR A 91 19.60 -3.05 -14.98
CA THR A 91 20.89 -3.42 -14.41
C THR A 91 21.98 -3.54 -15.48
N ILE A 92 21.65 -4.10 -16.65
CA ILE A 92 22.62 -4.35 -17.73
C ILE A 92 22.64 -3.24 -18.79
N GLY A 93 21.49 -2.62 -19.06
CA GLY A 93 21.29 -1.72 -20.20
C GLY A 93 21.38 -0.22 -19.87
N SER A 94 21.36 0.17 -18.60
CA SER A 94 21.44 1.59 -18.23
C SER A 94 22.83 2.19 -18.52
N CYS A 95 22.84 3.38 -19.12
CA CYS A 95 24.08 4.07 -19.52
C CYS A 95 24.96 4.55 -18.34
N CYS A 96 24.42 4.66 -17.13
CA CYS A 96 25.16 5.05 -15.93
C CYS A 96 24.71 4.22 -14.73
N ASP A 97 25.49 4.26 -13.65
CA ASP A 97 25.27 3.38 -12.50
C ASP A 97 23.97 3.70 -11.76
N TYR A 98 23.41 4.91 -11.89
CA TYR A 98 22.13 5.25 -11.27
C TYR A 98 21.01 4.29 -11.71
N GLY A 99 20.83 4.10 -13.02
CA GLY A 99 19.82 3.19 -13.53
C GLY A 99 20.10 1.74 -13.14
N LYS A 100 21.39 1.35 -13.10
CA LYS A 100 21.80 0.00 -12.72
C LYS A 100 21.49 -0.30 -11.25
N GLU A 101 21.81 0.62 -10.35
CA GLU A 101 21.54 0.47 -8.91
C GLU A 101 20.03 0.47 -8.62
N VAL A 102 19.24 1.29 -9.33
CA VAL A 102 17.77 1.22 -9.24
C VAL A 102 17.25 -0.16 -9.68
N GLY A 103 17.79 -0.73 -10.77
CA GLY A 103 17.47 -2.10 -11.20
C GLY A 103 17.77 -3.14 -10.13
N LYS A 104 18.99 -3.12 -9.56
CA LYS A 104 19.40 -4.05 -8.48
C LYS A 104 18.51 -3.98 -7.25
N ILE A 105 18.21 -2.77 -6.76
CA ILE A 105 17.34 -2.60 -5.59
C ILE A 105 15.91 -3.04 -5.89
N THR A 106 15.39 -2.73 -7.09
CA THR A 106 14.05 -3.16 -7.50
C THR A 106 13.95 -4.69 -7.50
N LYS A 107 14.92 -5.38 -8.11
CA LYS A 107 14.99 -6.84 -8.12
C LYS A 107 15.02 -7.41 -6.70
N LYS A 108 15.84 -6.83 -5.81
CA LYS A 108 15.90 -7.20 -4.40
C LYS A 108 14.53 -7.08 -3.70
N ILE A 109 13.77 -6.00 -3.95
CA ILE A 109 12.43 -5.83 -3.36
C ILE A 109 11.46 -6.93 -3.83
N ILE A 110 11.56 -7.37 -5.09
CA ILE A 110 10.73 -8.46 -5.63
C ILE A 110 11.10 -9.77 -4.93
N GLU A 111 12.39 -10.11 -4.89
CA GLU A 111 12.89 -11.36 -4.32
C GLU A 111 12.54 -11.50 -2.83
N GLU A 112 12.79 -10.46 -2.03
CA GLU A 112 12.45 -10.44 -0.60
C GLU A 112 10.93 -10.41 -0.34
N GLY A 113 10.16 -9.88 -1.29
CA GLY A 113 8.74 -9.60 -1.14
C GLY A 113 7.80 -10.52 -1.91
N ILE A 114 8.32 -11.57 -2.57
CA ILE A 114 7.63 -12.33 -3.62
C ILE A 114 6.24 -12.82 -3.19
N GLU A 115 6.13 -13.37 -1.97
CA GLU A 115 4.87 -13.89 -1.44
C GLU A 115 3.80 -12.80 -1.29
N GLU A 116 4.20 -11.58 -0.91
CA GLU A 116 3.26 -10.48 -0.75
C GLU A 116 2.79 -9.94 -2.12
N PHE A 117 3.67 -9.90 -3.13
CA PHE A 117 3.30 -9.62 -4.52
C PHE A 117 2.26 -10.63 -5.02
N GLU A 118 2.49 -11.92 -4.79
CA GLU A 118 1.54 -12.97 -5.17
C GLU A 118 0.19 -12.82 -4.47
N LYS A 119 0.17 -12.49 -3.17
CA LYS A 119 -1.08 -12.21 -2.44
C LYS A 119 -1.84 -11.01 -3.03
N HIS A 120 -1.13 -9.95 -3.44
CA HIS A 120 -1.75 -8.79 -4.09
C HIS A 120 -2.38 -9.18 -5.43
N ILE A 121 -1.69 -9.97 -6.24
CA ILE A 121 -2.13 -10.36 -7.59
C ILE A 121 -3.27 -11.38 -7.51
N LYS A 122 -3.03 -12.51 -6.85
CA LYS A 122 -3.92 -13.68 -6.86
C LYS A 122 -5.05 -13.58 -5.84
N ARG A 123 -4.76 -13.06 -4.64
CA ARG A 123 -5.72 -13.01 -3.52
C ARG A 123 -6.35 -11.64 -3.29
N LYS A 124 -5.91 -10.61 -4.03
CA LYS A 124 -6.38 -9.22 -3.90
C LYS A 124 -6.36 -8.77 -2.44
N ARG A 125 -5.23 -9.01 -1.76
CA ARG A 125 -5.05 -8.77 -0.33
C ARG A 125 -3.66 -8.21 -0.04
N CYS A 126 -3.59 -7.33 0.95
CA CYS A 126 -2.36 -6.83 1.55
C CYS A 126 -2.39 -7.14 3.05
N ASP A 127 -1.47 -7.97 3.54
CA ASP A 127 -1.42 -8.36 4.96
C ASP A 127 -0.94 -7.20 5.85
N ALA A 128 -0.13 -6.31 5.29
CA ALA A 128 0.34 -5.09 5.95
C ALA A 128 -0.75 -3.99 6.09
N LEU A 129 -1.90 -4.12 5.42
CA LEU A 129 -2.99 -3.12 5.43
C LEU A 129 -2.54 -1.70 5.05
N ILE A 130 -1.61 -1.59 4.09
CA ILE A 130 -1.08 -0.31 3.58
C ILE A 130 -1.75 0.09 2.27
N CYS A 131 -1.88 -0.86 1.34
CA CYS A 131 -2.52 -0.63 0.06
C CYS A 131 -4.01 -0.35 0.26
N LYS A 132 -4.43 0.89 -0.01
CA LYS A 132 -5.79 1.41 0.25
C LYS A 132 -6.89 0.51 -0.33
N LYS A 133 -6.65 -0.19 -1.43
CA LYS A 133 -7.65 -1.06 -2.05
C LYS A 133 -8.04 -2.25 -1.17
N PHE A 134 -7.14 -2.72 -0.28
CA PHE A 134 -7.27 -4.00 0.40
C PHE A 134 -7.60 -3.91 1.89
N PHE A 135 -7.91 -2.72 2.39
CA PHE A 135 -8.38 -2.54 3.75
C PHE A 135 -9.55 -1.58 3.82
N SER A 136 -10.37 -1.72 4.86
CA SER A 136 -11.38 -0.74 5.25
C SER A 136 -11.08 -0.22 6.66
N TYR A 137 -11.56 0.97 6.97
CA TYR A 137 -11.59 1.46 8.34
C TYR A 137 -12.87 1.01 9.02
N TYR A 138 -12.76 0.67 10.30
CA TYR A 138 -13.90 0.41 11.15
C TYR A 138 -13.68 1.02 12.53
N ILE A 139 -14.76 1.17 13.30
CA ILE A 139 -14.73 1.70 14.66
C ILE A 139 -15.00 0.54 15.61
N ALA A 140 -14.01 0.24 16.44
CA ALA A 140 -14.07 -0.74 17.51
C ALA A 140 -15.11 -0.29 18.56
N PRO A 141 -16.27 -0.97 18.66
CA PRO A 141 -17.36 -0.55 19.55
C PRO A 141 -16.95 -0.47 21.02
N GLU A 142 -16.05 -1.35 21.45
CA GLU A 142 -15.54 -1.44 22.81
C GLU A 142 -14.59 -0.29 23.20
N LYS A 143 -14.08 0.46 22.22
CA LYS A 143 -13.17 1.60 22.45
C LYS A 143 -13.82 2.96 22.19
N CYS A 144 -14.86 2.99 21.37
CA CYS A 144 -15.54 4.23 21.00
C CYS A 144 -16.26 4.83 22.21
N ASN A 145 -16.10 6.13 22.44
CA ASN A 145 -16.78 6.87 23.50
C ASN A 145 -17.82 7.87 22.98
N GLY A 146 -18.16 7.83 21.69
CA GLY A 146 -19.20 8.69 21.11
C GLY A 146 -18.88 10.20 21.08
N CYS A 147 -17.60 10.59 21.04
CA CYS A 147 -17.20 12.01 21.11
C CYS A 147 -17.47 12.85 19.83
N ASN A 148 -17.92 12.22 18.74
CA ASN A 148 -18.29 12.83 17.45
C ASN A 148 -17.16 13.48 16.61
N LYS A 149 -15.94 13.65 17.14
CA LYS A 149 -14.81 14.28 16.42
C LYS A 149 -14.47 13.64 15.07
N CYS A 150 -14.53 12.30 15.00
CA CYS A 150 -14.20 11.59 13.76
C CYS A 150 -15.18 11.88 12.62
N LYS A 151 -16.46 12.09 12.94
CA LYS A 151 -17.52 12.44 11.97
C LYS A 151 -17.30 13.84 11.41
N GLU A 152 -17.00 14.80 12.29
CA GLU A 152 -16.76 16.20 11.92
C GLU A 152 -15.52 16.34 11.03
N GLU A 153 -14.47 15.57 11.30
CA GLU A 153 -13.22 15.60 10.52
C GLU A 153 -13.32 14.84 9.18
N CYS A 154 -14.38 14.05 8.95
CA CYS A 154 -14.49 13.22 7.76
C CYS A 154 -14.87 14.05 6.51
N PRO A 155 -13.96 14.25 5.53
CA PRO A 155 -14.25 15.09 4.37
C PRO A 155 -15.33 14.49 3.47
N GLN A 156 -15.42 13.15 3.41
CA GLN A 156 -16.41 12.44 2.61
C GLN A 156 -17.75 12.25 3.33
N LYS A 157 -17.87 12.68 4.59
CA LYS A 157 -19.05 12.43 5.44
C LYS A 157 -19.43 10.94 5.51
N ALA A 158 -18.44 10.06 5.49
CA ALA A 158 -18.62 8.61 5.45
C ALA A 158 -18.95 7.98 6.82
N ILE A 159 -19.02 8.79 7.90
CA ILE A 159 -19.19 8.29 9.27
C ILE A 159 -20.58 8.67 9.78
N ALA A 160 -21.36 7.67 10.12
CA ALA A 160 -22.66 7.81 10.76
C ALA A 160 -22.54 7.78 12.29
N GLY A 161 -23.48 8.44 12.97
CA GLY A 161 -23.55 8.52 14.43
C GLY A 161 -23.68 9.96 14.92
N ASP A 162 -23.82 10.12 16.23
CA ASP A 162 -23.92 11.41 16.92
C ASP A 162 -23.28 11.26 18.31
N LYS A 163 -23.41 12.29 19.14
CA LYS A 163 -22.93 12.28 20.52
C LYS A 163 -23.51 11.09 21.27
N ASP A 164 -22.65 10.41 22.05
CA ASP A 164 -22.97 9.23 22.87
C ASP A 164 -23.40 7.98 22.05
N LEU A 165 -23.23 7.99 20.73
CA LEU A 165 -23.40 6.84 19.85
C LEU A 165 -22.06 6.30 19.37
N ILE A 166 -21.97 4.98 19.23
CA ILE A 166 -20.87 4.30 18.56
C ILE A 166 -20.99 4.61 17.07
N HIS A 167 -20.01 5.34 16.54
CA HIS A 167 -19.98 5.72 15.14
C HIS A 167 -19.74 4.51 14.22
N VAL A 168 -20.31 4.55 13.01
CA VAL A 168 -20.17 3.50 12.00
C VAL A 168 -19.62 4.10 10.72
N ILE A 169 -18.60 3.47 10.13
CA ILE A 169 -17.97 3.92 8.89
C ILE A 169 -18.60 3.19 7.70
N ASN A 170 -19.15 3.96 6.76
CA ASN A 170 -19.59 3.44 5.48
C ASN A 170 -18.37 3.26 4.55
N SER A 171 -18.03 2.01 4.24
CA SER A 171 -16.86 1.65 3.44
C SER A 171 -16.99 1.99 1.95
N ASP A 172 -18.20 2.16 1.44
CA ASP A 172 -18.46 2.52 0.04
C ASP A 172 -18.19 4.01 -0.22
N ILE A 173 -18.44 4.86 0.79
CA ILE A 173 -18.20 6.30 0.74
C ILE A 173 -16.77 6.64 1.18
N CYS A 174 -16.18 5.84 2.08
CA CYS A 174 -14.86 6.12 2.64
C CYS A 174 -13.74 6.03 1.59
N ASP A 175 -13.02 7.13 1.38
CA ASP A 175 -11.83 7.21 0.52
C ASP A 175 -10.55 6.68 1.19
N ARG A 176 -10.64 6.26 2.46
CA ARG A 176 -9.53 5.79 3.30
C ARG A 176 -8.40 6.83 3.43
N CYS A 177 -8.74 8.12 3.54
CA CYS A 177 -7.77 9.19 3.79
C CYS A 177 -7.09 9.12 5.16
N GLY A 178 -7.72 8.46 6.14
CA GLY A 178 -7.13 8.22 7.47
C GLY A 178 -7.22 9.39 8.46
N LYS A 179 -7.75 10.56 8.09
CA LYS A 179 -7.86 11.73 8.99
C LYS A 179 -8.57 11.42 10.31
N CYS A 180 -9.63 10.62 10.25
CA CYS A 180 -10.39 10.21 11.42
C CYS A 180 -9.53 9.41 12.43
N THR A 181 -8.52 8.67 11.97
CA THR A 181 -7.62 7.91 12.86
C THR A 181 -6.75 8.83 13.71
N ILE A 182 -6.29 9.94 13.13
CA ILE A 182 -5.40 10.91 13.78
C ILE A 182 -6.12 11.64 14.92
N ILE A 183 -7.40 11.98 14.73
CA ILE A 183 -8.19 12.73 15.72
C ILE A 183 -8.80 11.83 16.81
N CYS A 184 -8.78 10.51 16.65
CA CYS A 184 -9.41 9.58 17.59
C CYS A 184 -8.50 9.29 18.80
N GLU A 185 -8.72 10.03 19.89
CA GLU A 185 -7.98 9.87 21.15
C GLU A 185 -8.06 8.47 21.78
N LYS A 186 -9.14 7.73 21.51
CA LYS A 186 -9.33 6.35 22.01
C LYS A 186 -8.70 5.28 21.13
N ALA A 187 -8.09 5.67 20.00
CA ALA A 187 -7.58 4.75 18.98
C ALA A 187 -8.63 3.67 18.60
N ALA A 188 -9.90 4.08 18.56
CA ALA A 188 -11.02 3.19 18.27
C ALA A 188 -11.14 2.87 16.77
N ILE A 189 -10.59 3.72 15.90
CA ILE A 189 -10.61 3.47 14.46
C ILE A 189 -9.45 2.55 14.09
N GLN A 190 -9.79 1.39 13.56
CA GLN A 190 -8.85 0.34 13.20
C GLN A 190 -9.01 -0.04 11.73
N LYS A 191 -7.98 -0.69 11.17
CA LYS A 191 -8.03 -1.24 9.80
C LYS A 191 -8.43 -2.70 9.85
N ALA A 192 -9.27 -3.12 8.91
CA ALA A 192 -9.58 -4.52 8.65
C ALA A 192 -9.29 -4.86 7.19
N GLY A 193 -8.74 -6.05 6.95
CA GLY A 193 -8.58 -6.59 5.60
C GLY A 193 -9.86 -7.29 5.13
N ALA A 194 -9.71 -8.48 4.54
CA ALA A 194 -10.85 -9.28 4.07
C ALA A 194 -11.81 -9.75 5.18
N VAL A 195 -11.34 -9.80 6.44
CA VAL A 195 -12.15 -10.22 7.59
C VAL A 195 -12.36 -9.00 8.47
N VAL A 196 -13.59 -8.50 8.51
CA VAL A 196 -14.04 -7.42 9.38
C VAL A 196 -14.72 -8.05 10.60
N PRO A 197 -14.45 -7.58 11.84
CA PRO A 197 -15.15 -8.09 13.01
C PRO A 197 -16.66 -7.80 12.95
N LYS A 198 -17.44 -8.45 13.82
CA LYS A 198 -18.86 -8.10 13.98
C LYS A 198 -18.97 -6.67 14.52
N LEU A 199 -19.66 -5.81 13.77
CA LEU A 199 -19.85 -4.40 14.09
C LEU A 199 -21.34 -4.06 14.07
N PRO A 200 -21.77 -3.02 14.81
CA PRO A 200 -23.11 -2.49 14.67
C PRO A 200 -23.31 -1.94 13.24
N GLN A 201 -24.44 -2.26 12.62
CA GLN A 201 -24.78 -1.78 11.27
C GLN A 201 -25.23 -0.32 11.28
N GLU A 202 -25.79 0.12 12.41
CA GLU A 202 -26.25 1.48 12.65
C GLU A 202 -25.65 2.00 13.95
N PRO A 203 -25.55 3.33 14.14
CA PRO A 203 -25.05 3.90 15.37
C PRO A 203 -25.90 3.49 16.57
N VAL A 204 -25.28 2.85 17.56
CA VAL A 204 -25.93 2.40 18.81
C VAL A 204 -25.36 3.14 20.01
N PRO A 205 -26.11 3.30 21.11
CA PRO A 205 -25.60 3.95 22.31
C PRO A 205 -24.33 3.27 22.84
N VAL A 206 -23.35 4.07 23.28
CA VAL A 206 -22.09 3.57 23.84
C VAL A 206 -22.37 2.60 24.99
N GLY A 207 -21.68 1.46 24.98
CA GLY A 207 -21.80 0.42 26.02
C GLY A 207 -22.93 -0.59 25.81
N THR A 208 -23.76 -0.44 24.76
CA THR A 208 -24.84 -1.41 24.49
C THR A 208 -24.41 -2.58 23.60
N PHE A 209 -23.35 -2.40 22.80
CA PHE A 209 -22.86 -3.43 21.89
C PHE A 209 -21.95 -4.44 22.60
N LYS A 210 -22.36 -5.71 22.63
CA LYS A 210 -21.54 -6.83 23.10
C LYS A 210 -20.97 -7.59 21.91
N ALA A 211 -19.67 -7.43 21.66
CA ALA A 211 -18.97 -8.28 20.69
C ALA A 211 -18.77 -9.68 21.29
N GLU A 212 -19.35 -10.71 20.67
CA GLU A 212 -19.02 -12.10 21.02
C GLU A 212 -17.58 -12.44 20.63
N PRO A 213 -16.83 -13.21 21.43
CA PRO A 213 -15.49 -13.64 21.07
C PRO A 213 -15.54 -14.55 19.84
N GLN A 214 -14.71 -14.24 18.83
CA GLN A 214 -14.65 -15.00 17.58
C GLN A 214 -13.70 -16.19 17.77
N ASN A 215 -14.26 -17.41 17.83
CA ASN A 215 -13.48 -18.62 17.61
C ASN A 215 -13.07 -18.68 16.14
N GLY A 216 -11.77 -18.66 15.87
CA GLY A 216 -11.21 -18.70 14.52
C GLY A 216 -11.61 -19.95 13.73
N GLY A 217 -11.65 -19.81 12.41
CA GLY A 217 -11.63 -20.96 11.49
C GLY A 217 -12.87 -21.09 10.60
N GLY A 218 -12.94 -20.30 9.53
CA GLY A 218 -13.78 -20.60 8.37
C GLY A 218 -12.89 -20.82 7.15
N LEU A 219 -12.24 -21.98 7.06
CA LEU A 219 -11.68 -22.44 5.79
C LEU A 219 -12.82 -22.46 4.77
N MET A 220 -12.63 -21.70 3.69
CA MET A 220 -13.47 -21.74 2.50
C MET A 220 -13.71 -23.20 2.10
N ALA A 221 -14.95 -23.65 2.18
CA ALA A 221 -15.36 -24.96 1.68
C ALA A 221 -15.01 -25.04 0.20
N ALA A 222 -13.99 -25.84 -0.12
CA ALA A 222 -13.62 -26.18 -1.48
C ALA A 222 -14.85 -26.78 -2.17
N ARG A 223 -15.36 -26.08 -3.20
CA ARG A 223 -16.38 -26.61 -4.11
C ARG A 223 -15.82 -27.88 -4.74
N ARG A 224 -16.30 -29.06 -4.31
CA ARG A 224 -16.01 -30.34 -4.97
C ARG A 224 -16.47 -30.23 -6.43
N ARG A 225 -15.53 -30.15 -7.37
CA ARG A 225 -15.82 -30.38 -8.78
C ARG A 225 -16.31 -31.82 -8.89
N ARG A 226 -17.57 -32.01 -9.28
CA ARG A 226 -18.04 -33.32 -9.76
C ARG A 226 -17.23 -33.64 -11.01
N ARG A 227 -16.43 -34.71 -10.96
CA ARG A 227 -15.95 -35.37 -12.18
C ARG A 227 -17.18 -35.88 -12.92
N SER A 228 -17.31 -35.47 -14.17
CA SER A 228 -18.10 -36.16 -15.20
C SER A 228 -17.10 -36.81 -16.14
#